data_AF-A0A7W8P9K2-F1
#
_entry.id   AF-A0A7W8P9K2-F1
#
_cell.length_a   1.000
_cell.length_b   1.000
_cell.length_c   1.000
_cell.angle_alpha   90.00
_cell.angle_beta   90.00
_cell.angle_gamma   90.00
#
_symmetry.space_group_name_H-M   'P 1'
#
loop_
_entity.id
_entity.type
_entity.pdbx_description
1 polymer ?
#
loop_
_entity_poly.entity_id
_entity_poly.type
_entity_poly.pdbx_seq_one_letter_code
_entity_poly.pdbx_strand_id
1 'polypeptide(L)'
;MKAIFRILLLALVVVGSTAAFSKALDADAYQICMNRTKHDRLNCQAGCGMIIQQCYDEGVADINKKIDILISDIKSKNGAACSALATNYLSEASRMEGGVENKANNLIGWVGSELTLNFARQRLDNLGIIMGTCKQ
;
A
#
# COMPACT_ATOMS: atom_id res chain seq x y z
N MET A 1 48.31 7.99 0.47
CA MET A 1 47.48 7.50 -0.65
C MET A 1 46.59 6.29 -0.34
N LYS A 2 47.07 5.26 0.40
CA LYS A 2 46.24 4.08 0.76
C LYS A 2 45.01 4.35 1.64
N ALA A 3 45.05 5.36 2.51
CA ALA A 3 43.95 5.68 3.43
C ALA A 3 42.73 6.35 2.73
N ILE A 4 43.00 7.20 1.73
CA ILE A 4 41.94 7.94 1.00
C ILE A 4 41.10 6.98 0.15
N PHE A 5 41.74 5.96 -0.44
CA PHE A 5 41.04 4.94 -1.25
C PHE A 5 40.09 4.07 -0.42
N ARG A 6 40.39 3.83 0.87
CA ARG A 6 39.53 3.05 1.78
C ARG A 6 38.28 3.82 2.22
N ILE A 7 38.39 5.14 2.39
CA ILE A 7 37.24 5.99 2.75
C ILE A 7 36.27 6.11 1.57
N LEU A 8 36.79 6.19 0.34
CA LEU A 8 35.96 6.25 -0.87
C LEU A 8 35.14 4.96 -1.09
N LEU A 9 35.74 3.80 -0.78
CA LEU A 9 35.08 2.50 -0.90
C LEU A 9 33.96 2.30 0.13
N LEU A 10 34.12 2.81 1.36
CA LEU A 10 33.03 2.76 2.36
C LEU A 10 31.85 3.65 1.98
N ALA A 11 32.10 4.82 1.39
CA ALA A 11 31.03 5.72 0.94
C ALA A 11 30.19 5.10 -0.21
N LEU A 12 30.82 4.33 -1.10
CA LEU A 12 30.14 3.65 -2.20
C LEU A 12 29.23 2.49 -1.73
N VAL A 13 29.54 1.84 -0.61
CA VAL A 13 28.72 0.73 -0.08
C VAL A 13 27.45 1.26 0.61
N VAL A 14 27.49 2.45 1.21
CA VAL A 14 26.31 3.03 1.89
C VAL A 14 25.29 3.62 0.91
N VAL A 15 25.74 4.11 -0.26
CA VAL A 15 24.83 4.70 -1.25
C VAL A 15 24.10 3.63 -2.10
N GLY A 16 24.61 2.39 -2.14
CA GLY A 16 23.99 1.30 -2.89
C GLY A 16 22.77 0.65 -2.22
N SER A 17 22.54 0.89 -0.92
CA SER A 17 21.49 0.18 -0.16
C SER A 17 20.13 0.87 -0.15
N THR A 18 20.04 2.13 -0.59
CA THR A 18 18.79 2.93 -0.48
C THR A 18 17.94 2.92 -1.75
N ALA A 19 18.33 2.19 -2.79
CA ALA A 19 17.59 2.10 -4.06
C ALA A 19 16.57 0.95 -4.11
N ALA A 20 16.36 0.22 -3.00
CA ALA A 20 15.29 -0.77 -2.91
C ALA A 20 14.06 -0.13 -2.26
N PHE A 21 12.96 -0.08 -3.02
CA PHE A 21 11.62 0.37 -2.59
C PHE A 21 11.39 1.89 -2.54
N SER A 22 11.48 2.54 -3.71
CA SER A 22 10.54 3.60 -4.01
C SER A 22 10.05 3.45 -5.45
N LYS A 23 9.36 2.35 -5.73
CA LYS A 23 8.35 2.41 -6.80
C LYS A 23 7.32 3.40 -6.27
N ALA A 24 7.32 4.62 -6.80
CA ALA A 24 6.16 5.47 -6.67
C ALA A 24 4.99 4.64 -7.18
N LEU A 25 4.15 4.14 -6.28
CA LEU A 25 2.86 3.60 -6.65
C LEU A 25 2.20 4.70 -7.49
N ASP A 26 1.72 4.34 -8.69
CA ASP A 26 0.84 5.23 -9.45
C ASP A 26 -0.17 5.84 -8.48
N ALA A 27 -0.45 7.14 -8.65
CA ALA A 27 -1.37 7.84 -7.78
C ALA A 27 -2.67 7.04 -7.67
N ASP A 28 -2.95 6.50 -6.48
CA ASP A 28 -4.15 5.70 -6.25
C ASP A 28 -5.40 6.58 -6.29
N ALA A 29 -6.57 5.94 -6.39
CA ALA A 29 -7.84 6.66 -6.50
C ALA A 29 -8.08 7.65 -5.34
N TYR A 30 -7.49 7.40 -4.16
CA TYR A 30 -7.53 8.36 -3.05
C TYR A 30 -6.83 9.67 -3.41
N GLN A 31 -5.60 9.63 -3.92
CA GLN A 31 -4.88 10.85 -4.32
C GLN A 31 -5.62 11.61 -5.44
N ILE A 32 -6.18 10.87 -6.40
CA ILE A 32 -6.98 11.45 -7.48
C ILE A 32 -8.24 12.13 -6.91
N CYS A 33 -8.96 11.48 -6.00
CA CYS A 33 -10.14 12.04 -5.35
C CYS A 33 -9.78 13.28 -4.52
N MET A 34 -8.71 13.24 -3.74
CA MET A 34 -8.26 14.36 -2.90
C MET A 34 -7.90 15.58 -3.75
N ASN A 35 -7.29 15.36 -4.92
CA ASN A 35 -7.01 16.43 -5.88
C ASN A 35 -8.29 16.97 -6.52
N ARG A 36 -9.17 16.09 -6.99
CA ARG A 36 -10.46 16.46 -7.61
C ARG A 36 -11.34 17.29 -6.67
N THR A 37 -11.41 16.90 -5.40
CA THR A 37 -12.30 17.51 -4.40
C THR A 37 -11.67 18.70 -3.66
N LYS A 38 -10.46 19.11 -4.04
CA LYS A 38 -9.73 20.18 -3.34
C LYS A 38 -10.55 21.46 -3.19
N HIS A 39 -11.27 21.88 -4.23
CA HIS A 39 -12.07 23.09 -4.20
C HIS A 39 -13.28 22.96 -3.25
N ASP A 40 -14.01 21.85 -3.33
CA ASP A 40 -15.17 21.57 -2.46
C ASP A 40 -14.75 21.53 -0.99
N ARG A 41 -13.57 20.97 -0.72
CA ARG A 41 -13.00 20.92 0.64
C ARG A 41 -12.57 22.30 1.17
N LEU A 42 -12.32 23.29 0.32
CA LEU A 42 -12.01 24.65 0.76
C LEU A 42 -13.25 25.47 1.08
N ASN A 43 -14.41 25.08 0.53
CA ASN A 43 -15.66 25.82 0.64
C ASN A 43 -16.69 25.16 1.57
N CYS A 44 -16.35 24.05 2.23
CA CYS A 44 -17.30 23.33 3.08
C CYS A 44 -17.57 24.12 4.38
N GLN A 45 -18.82 24.55 4.60
CA GLN A 45 -19.20 25.32 5.80
C GLN A 45 -19.47 24.46 7.03
N ALA A 46 -19.81 23.17 6.85
CA ALA A 46 -20.24 22.27 7.93
C ALA A 46 -19.27 21.09 8.17
N GLY A 47 -18.01 21.23 7.74
CA GLY A 47 -17.00 20.18 7.82
C GLY A 47 -17.00 19.27 6.59
N CYS A 48 -15.81 18.97 6.07
CA CYS A 48 -15.64 18.25 4.81
C CYS A 48 -15.63 16.74 4.98
N GLY A 49 -16.19 16.22 6.08
CA GLY A 49 -15.94 14.86 6.52
C GLY A 49 -16.39 13.82 5.51
N MET A 50 -17.60 13.99 4.96
CA MET A 50 -18.14 13.08 3.95
C MET A 50 -17.28 13.03 2.68
N ILE A 51 -16.70 14.16 2.26
CA ILE A 51 -15.86 14.25 1.06
C ILE A 51 -14.53 13.51 1.29
N ILE A 52 -13.91 13.71 2.46
CA ILE A 52 -12.65 13.03 2.80
C ILE A 52 -12.88 11.53 2.95
N GLN A 53 -13.96 11.12 3.63
CA GLN A 53 -14.31 9.70 3.76
C GLN A 53 -14.53 9.06 2.40
N GLN A 54 -15.26 9.72 1.49
CA GLN A 54 -15.44 9.23 0.13
C GLN A 54 -14.11 8.99 -0.59
N CYS A 55 -13.13 9.88 -0.43
CA CYS A 55 -11.81 9.67 -1.03
C CYS A 55 -11.09 8.44 -0.45
N TYR A 56 -11.20 8.19 0.86
CA TYR A 56 -10.68 6.95 1.45
C TYR A 56 -11.36 5.72 0.87
N ASP A 57 -12.69 5.73 0.79
CA ASP A 57 -13.48 4.62 0.26
C ASP A 57 -13.13 4.34 -1.21
N GLU A 58 -12.98 5.39 -2.03
CA GLU A 58 -12.52 5.29 -3.43
C GLU A 58 -11.13 4.66 -3.54
N GLY A 59 -10.18 5.09 -2.69
CA GLY A 59 -8.83 4.53 -2.65
C GLY A 59 -8.79 3.05 -2.27
N VAL A 60 -9.51 2.69 -1.20
CA VAL A 60 -9.60 1.30 -0.73
C VAL A 60 -10.24 0.41 -1.79
N ALA A 61 -11.33 0.87 -2.43
CA ALA A 61 -12.00 0.12 -3.48
C ALA A 61 -11.10 -0.13 -4.71
N ASP A 62 -10.38 0.90 -5.17
CA ASP A 62 -9.42 0.77 -6.27
C ASP A 62 -8.31 -0.25 -5.96
N ILE A 63 -7.75 -0.18 -4.77
CA ILE A 63 -6.68 -1.10 -4.35
C ILE A 63 -7.19 -2.53 -4.20
N ASN A 64 -8.37 -2.74 -3.61
CA ASN A 64 -8.96 -4.07 -3.50
C ASN A 64 -9.22 -4.70 -4.87
N LYS A 65 -9.68 -3.90 -5.86
CA LYS A 65 -9.81 -4.37 -7.24
C LYS A 65 -8.45 -4.80 -7.83
N LYS A 66 -7.37 -4.03 -7.57
CA LYS A 66 -6.01 -4.40 -8.02
C LYS A 66 -5.53 -5.70 -7.35
N ILE A 67 -5.84 -5.88 -6.07
CA ILE A 67 -5.56 -7.12 -5.32
C ILE A 67 -6.28 -8.31 -5.97
N ASP A 68 -7.57 -8.19 -6.27
CA ASP A 68 -8.35 -9.28 -6.88
C ASP A 68 -7.78 -9.70 -8.24
N ILE A 69 -7.42 -8.72 -9.07
CA ILE A 69 -6.77 -8.96 -10.37
C ILE A 69 -5.43 -9.68 -10.15
N LEU A 70 -4.61 -9.22 -9.20
CA LEU A 70 -3.29 -9.78 -8.93
C LEU A 70 -3.36 -11.21 -8.39
N ILE A 71 -4.31 -11.52 -7.51
CA ILE A 71 -4.57 -12.89 -7.04
C ILE A 71 -4.99 -13.78 -8.21
N SER A 72 -5.90 -13.31 -9.06
CA SER A 72 -6.35 -14.06 -10.23
C SER A 72 -5.17 -14.36 -11.16
N ASP A 73 -4.28 -13.40 -11.35
CA ASP A 73 -3.03 -13.56 -12.10
C ASP A 73 -2.08 -14.56 -11.44
N ILE A 74 -1.91 -14.50 -10.11
CA ILE A 74 -1.09 -15.48 -9.38
C ILE A 74 -1.65 -16.88 -9.58
N LYS A 75 -2.97 -17.05 -9.39
CA LYS A 75 -3.68 -18.33 -9.53
C LYS A 75 -3.62 -18.93 -10.93
N SER A 76 -3.67 -18.10 -11.96
CA SER A 76 -3.70 -18.54 -13.35
C SER A 76 -2.31 -18.77 -13.96
N LYS A 77 -1.29 -18.04 -13.50
CA LYS A 77 0.03 -18.02 -14.15
C LYS A 77 1.15 -18.68 -13.33
N ASN A 78 0.91 -19.04 -12.07
CA ASN A 78 1.97 -19.55 -11.18
C ASN A 78 1.59 -20.91 -10.57
N GLY A 79 2.58 -21.58 -9.98
CA GLY A 79 2.41 -22.88 -9.34
C GLY A 79 1.48 -22.85 -8.10
N ALA A 80 0.97 -24.03 -7.73
CA ALA A 80 0.04 -24.18 -6.60
C ALA A 80 0.59 -23.63 -5.27
N ALA A 81 1.90 -23.74 -5.03
CA ALA A 81 2.55 -23.19 -3.85
C ALA A 81 2.42 -21.66 -3.75
N CYS A 82 2.55 -20.95 -4.87
CA CYS A 82 2.43 -19.50 -4.95
C CYS A 82 1.00 -19.03 -4.74
N SER A 83 0.03 -19.74 -5.33
CA SER A 83 -1.39 -19.51 -5.11
C SER A 83 -1.80 -19.72 -3.66
N ALA A 84 -1.27 -20.76 -3.02
CA ALA A 84 -1.48 -21.03 -1.60
C ALA A 84 -0.85 -19.94 -0.72
N LEU A 85 0.40 -19.54 -1.00
CA LEU A 85 1.08 -18.47 -0.27
C LEU A 85 0.30 -17.15 -0.34
N ALA A 86 -0.13 -16.73 -1.53
CA ALA A 86 -0.91 -15.50 -1.72
C ALA A 86 -2.25 -15.55 -0.97
N THR A 87 -2.96 -16.69 -1.02
CA THR A 87 -4.25 -16.85 -0.32
C THR A 87 -4.07 -16.83 1.19
N ASN A 88 -3.06 -17.55 1.71
CA ASN A 88 -2.75 -17.58 3.13
C ASN A 88 -2.32 -16.20 3.65
N TYR A 89 -1.47 -15.50 2.89
CA TYR A 89 -1.06 -14.14 3.22
C TYR A 89 -2.27 -13.21 3.43
N LEU A 90 -3.22 -13.20 2.50
CA LEU A 90 -4.39 -12.34 2.59
C LEU A 90 -5.33 -12.70 3.73
N SER A 91 -5.48 -13.99 4.02
CA SER A 91 -6.26 -14.45 5.18
C SER A 91 -5.63 -13.96 6.49
N GLU A 92 -4.30 -14.10 6.64
CA GLU A 92 -3.60 -13.66 7.84
C GLU A 92 -3.60 -12.12 7.96
N ALA A 93 -3.37 -11.41 6.86
CA ALA A 93 -3.46 -9.95 6.83
C ALA A 93 -4.83 -9.47 7.28
N SER A 94 -5.92 -9.99 6.69
CA SER A 94 -7.28 -9.60 7.05
C SER A 94 -7.60 -9.85 8.53
N ARG A 95 -7.11 -10.96 9.09
CA ARG A 95 -7.28 -11.28 10.52
C ARG A 95 -6.57 -10.28 11.42
N MET A 96 -5.34 -9.88 11.07
CA MET A 96 -4.58 -8.87 11.81
C MET A 96 -5.22 -7.49 11.71
N GLU A 97 -5.64 -7.11 10.50
CA GLU A 97 -6.22 -5.81 10.17
C GLU A 97 -7.54 -5.59 10.92
N GLY A 98 -8.47 -6.56 10.90
CA GLY A 98 -9.75 -6.43 11.59
C GLY A 98 -9.61 -6.18 13.11
N GLY A 99 -8.54 -6.67 13.73
CA GLY A 99 -8.23 -6.36 15.13
C GLY A 99 -7.78 -4.91 15.36
N VAL A 100 -7.10 -4.31 14.38
CA VAL A 100 -6.63 -2.92 14.43
C VAL A 100 -7.73 -1.94 14.03
N GLU A 101 -8.49 -2.23 12.98
CA GLU A 101 -9.60 -1.39 12.50
C GLU A 101 -10.64 -1.15 13.61
N ASN A 102 -11.02 -2.21 14.33
CA ASN A 102 -11.96 -2.10 15.44
C ASN A 102 -11.47 -1.14 16.54
N LYS A 103 -10.15 -1.07 16.78
CA LYS A 103 -9.57 -0.14 17.75
C LYS A 103 -9.45 1.27 17.17
N ALA A 104 -9.07 1.38 15.90
CA ALA A 104 -8.89 2.65 15.21
C ALA A 104 -10.20 3.40 14.99
N ASN A 105 -11.32 2.70 14.80
CA ASN A 105 -12.65 3.30 14.66
C ASN A 105 -13.14 4.02 15.93
N ASN A 106 -12.51 3.79 17.07
CA ASN A 106 -12.79 4.53 18.31
C ASN A 106 -11.95 5.80 18.46
N LEU A 107 -11.03 6.06 17.52
CA LEU A 107 -10.18 7.26 17.53
C LEU A 107 -10.87 8.40 16.77
N ILE A 108 -10.67 9.63 17.24
CA ILE A 108 -11.23 10.83 16.61
C ILE A 108 -10.52 11.10 15.28
N GLY A 109 -11.30 11.48 14.27
CA GLY A 109 -10.80 11.91 12.96
C GLY A 109 -10.68 10.75 11.97
N TRP A 110 -9.62 10.78 11.16
CA TRP A 110 -9.47 9.92 9.97
C TRP A 110 -8.52 8.74 10.20
N VAL A 111 -8.15 8.45 11.45
CA VAL A 111 -7.12 7.43 11.75
C VAL A 111 -7.55 6.04 11.29
N GLY A 112 -8.82 5.68 11.49
CA GLY A 112 -9.38 4.41 10.97
C GLY A 112 -9.26 4.32 9.45
N SER A 113 -9.79 5.31 8.73
CA SER A 113 -9.78 5.35 7.27
C SER A 113 -8.37 5.37 6.67
N GLU A 114 -7.44 6.10 7.29
CA GLU A 114 -6.02 6.13 6.90
C GLU A 114 -5.34 4.77 7.13
N LEU A 115 -5.60 4.11 8.25
CA LEU A 115 -5.06 2.77 8.51
C LEU A 115 -5.61 1.75 7.53
N THR A 116 -6.92 1.73 7.28
CA THR A 116 -7.54 0.82 6.30
C THR A 116 -6.95 1.04 4.90
N LEU A 117 -6.74 2.29 4.48
CA LEU A 117 -6.10 2.58 3.19
C LEU A 117 -4.65 2.06 3.14
N ASN A 118 -3.87 2.26 4.20
CA ASN A 118 -2.49 1.81 4.25
C ASN A 118 -2.37 0.27 4.33
N PHE A 119 -3.28 -0.40 5.03
CA PHE A 119 -3.38 -1.86 4.99
C PHE A 119 -3.67 -2.38 3.59
N ALA A 120 -4.63 -1.77 2.88
CA ALA A 120 -4.91 -2.14 1.50
C ALA A 120 -3.65 -1.98 0.61
N ARG A 121 -2.93 -0.85 0.71
CA ARG A 121 -1.66 -0.64 -0.03
C ARG A 121 -0.62 -1.70 0.30
N GLN A 122 -0.41 -1.99 1.58
CA GLN A 122 0.54 -3.00 2.04
C GLN A 122 0.20 -4.40 1.49
N ARG A 123 -1.09 -4.77 1.45
CA ARG A 123 -1.54 -6.02 0.82
C ARG A 123 -1.21 -6.08 -0.65
N LEU A 124 -1.46 -5.00 -1.40
CA LEU A 124 -1.13 -4.94 -2.82
C LEU A 124 0.38 -5.09 -3.04
N ASP A 125 1.20 -4.38 -2.26
CA ASP A 125 2.66 -4.43 -2.36
C ASP A 125 3.21 -5.82 -2.06
N ASN A 126 2.76 -6.45 -0.98
CA ASN A 126 3.20 -7.78 -0.58
C ASN A 126 2.79 -8.85 -1.59
N LEU A 127 1.59 -8.76 -2.17
CA LEU A 127 1.20 -9.64 -3.28
C LEU A 127 2.07 -9.41 -4.52
N GLY A 128 2.46 -8.16 -4.79
CA GLY A 128 3.39 -7.83 -5.87
C GLY A 128 4.75 -8.50 -5.67
N ILE A 129 5.24 -8.54 -4.43
CA ILE A 129 6.46 -9.28 -4.06
C ILE A 129 6.26 -10.78 -4.29
N ILE A 130 5.16 -11.37 -3.78
CA ILE A 130 4.86 -12.80 -3.98
C ILE A 130 4.83 -13.15 -5.47
N MET A 131 4.10 -12.38 -6.28
CA MET A 131 4.06 -12.57 -7.73
C MET A 131 5.46 -12.47 -8.35
N GLY A 132 6.28 -11.50 -7.94
CA GLY A 132 7.65 -11.32 -8.43
C GLY A 132 8.55 -12.52 -8.12
N THR A 133 8.46 -13.07 -6.90
CA THR A 133 9.22 -14.25 -6.49
C THR A 133 8.76 -15.53 -7.19
N CYS A 134 7.47 -15.61 -7.52
CA CYS A 134 6.83 -16.79 -8.09
C CYS A 134 6.99 -16.95 -9.61
N LYS A 135 7.51 -15.93 -10.32
CA LYS A 135 7.82 -15.96 -11.76
C LYS A 135 9.10 -16.72 -12.11
N GLN A 136 9.59 -17.60 -11.23
CA GLN A 136 10.78 -18.42 -11.49
C GLN A 136 10.46 -19.61 -12.40
#